data_AF-A0A263D772-F1
#
_entry.id   AF-A0A263D772-F1
#
_cell.length_a   1.000
_cell.length_b   1.000
_cell.length_c   1.000
_cell.angle_alpha   90.00
_cell.angle_beta   90.00
_cell.angle_gamma   90.00
#
_symmetry.space_group_name_H-M   'P 1'
#
loop_
_entity.id
_entity.type
_entity.pdbx_description
1 polymer ?
#
loop_
_entity_poly.entity_id
_entity_poly.type
_entity_poly.pdbx_seq_one_letter_code
_entity_poly.pdbx_strand_id
1 'polypeptide(L)'
;MTTTERERTTADLLLEWDRERPRSRQRELGWSEVGGCRRRAGYRLAGTEPTNPGGSVQAVLGTAIHEAVQQRLNETAGPDDLVEVAVEFAGIPGHIDRYEADTETLVDVKTTSSRWLETIKVEGPTRSHLWQINGYAAALLMQKGKAVRVRRIVIDYIARDTGELWRWTGTPDPAAVREAMTWLKAVRATPVEMLNRDYSPDGPFCGHCPFFDTCWDGHVSDRDLRSVLYMEDPDAAGWAEKLHQARADKKAAETREDEAKGALDALRPNTFGRSDPLDVGWDKNIEWRITTTNRLDADAVRAEYRKVGAEPPTKPSETTKLVFVPKPEVAR
;
A
#
# COMPACT_ATOMS: atom_id res chain seq x y z
N MET A 1 -0.39 -38.36 17.33
CA MET A 1 -1.13 -37.26 16.69
C MET A 1 -0.58 -37.16 15.27
N THR A 2 -1.33 -37.68 14.31
CA THR A 2 -0.96 -37.68 12.89
C THR A 2 -0.94 -36.26 12.38
N THR A 3 0.27 -35.75 12.10
CA THR A 3 0.47 -34.55 11.30
C THR A 3 -0.21 -34.82 9.96
N THR A 4 -1.37 -34.23 9.73
CA THR A 4 -1.97 -34.22 8.39
C THR A 4 -0.97 -33.50 7.51
N GLU A 5 -0.27 -34.25 6.65
CA GLU A 5 0.58 -33.69 5.61
C GLU A 5 -0.29 -32.74 4.80
N ARG A 6 -0.13 -31.45 5.05
CA ARG A 6 -0.84 -30.43 4.28
C ARG A 6 -0.33 -30.54 2.86
N GLU A 7 -1.23 -30.82 1.93
CA GLU A 7 -0.89 -30.93 0.51
C GLU A 7 -0.20 -29.65 0.05
N ARG A 8 1.03 -29.80 -0.44
CA ARG A 8 1.88 -28.68 -0.89
C ARG A 8 1.30 -28.13 -2.18
N THR A 9 1.05 -26.83 -2.20
CA THR A 9 0.43 -26.15 -3.34
C THR A 9 1.49 -25.52 -4.26
N THR A 10 1.10 -25.20 -5.49
CA THR A 10 1.95 -24.41 -6.41
C THR A 10 2.31 -23.03 -5.82
N ALA A 11 1.42 -22.46 -4.99
CA ALA A 11 1.72 -21.21 -4.30
C ALA A 11 2.88 -21.36 -3.30
N ASP A 12 2.97 -22.50 -2.62
CA ASP A 12 4.08 -22.79 -1.71
C ASP A 12 5.40 -22.87 -2.49
N LEU A 13 5.41 -23.55 -3.65
CA LEU A 13 6.59 -23.62 -4.53
C LEU A 13 7.07 -22.23 -4.98
N LEU A 14 6.15 -21.34 -5.34
CA LEU A 14 6.48 -19.96 -5.74
C LEU A 14 7.07 -19.15 -4.59
N LEU A 15 6.51 -19.27 -3.39
CA LEU A 15 7.01 -18.58 -2.20
C LEU A 15 8.39 -19.10 -1.78
N GLU A 16 8.63 -20.40 -1.91
CA GLU A 16 9.95 -21.00 -1.65
C GLU A 16 10.99 -20.54 -2.66
N TRP A 17 10.68 -20.56 -3.96
CA TRP A 17 11.55 -20.03 -5.01
C TRP A 17 11.93 -18.57 -4.72
N ASP A 18 10.95 -17.73 -4.36
CA ASP A 18 11.22 -16.32 -4.06
C ASP A 18 12.16 -16.14 -2.85
N ARG A 19 12.03 -16.94 -1.79
CA ARG A 19 12.90 -16.88 -0.60
C ARG A 19 14.36 -17.24 -0.88
N GLU A 20 14.60 -18.02 -1.92
CA GLU A 20 15.95 -18.41 -2.31
C GLU A 20 16.67 -17.33 -3.14
N ARG A 21 15.93 -16.35 -3.69
CA ARG A 21 16.49 -15.32 -4.55
C ARG A 21 17.44 -14.39 -3.79
N PRO A 22 18.57 -13.97 -4.40
CA PRO A 22 19.51 -13.02 -3.79
C PRO A 22 18.82 -11.73 -3.30
N ARG A 23 17.91 -11.18 -4.12
CA ARG A 23 17.14 -9.97 -3.79
C ARG A 23 16.25 -10.14 -2.56
N SER A 24 15.64 -11.31 -2.37
CA SER A 24 14.78 -11.59 -1.22
C SER A 24 15.57 -11.81 0.07
N ARG A 25 16.82 -12.25 -0.06
CA ARG A 25 17.79 -12.38 1.04
C ARG A 25 18.51 -11.07 1.38
N GLN A 26 18.34 -10.04 0.56
CA GLN A 26 18.91 -8.72 0.83
C GLN A 26 18.43 -8.22 2.19
N ARG A 27 19.38 -7.86 3.05
CA ARG A 27 19.11 -7.33 4.40
C ARG A 27 19.07 -5.81 4.42
N GLU A 28 19.78 -5.17 3.51
CA GLU A 28 19.87 -3.72 3.39
C GLU A 28 18.55 -3.11 2.90
N LEU A 29 18.19 -1.96 3.46
CA LEU A 29 17.05 -1.16 3.01
C LEU A 29 17.32 -0.61 1.61
N GLY A 30 16.57 -1.06 0.60
CA GLY A 30 16.68 -0.55 -0.77
C GLY A 30 15.73 0.61 -1.08
N TRP A 31 15.99 1.32 -2.19
CA TRP A 31 15.16 2.43 -2.68
C TRP A 31 13.68 2.08 -2.86
N SER A 32 13.36 0.84 -3.23
CA SER A 32 11.98 0.36 -3.36
C SER A 32 11.22 0.27 -2.02
N GLU A 33 11.92 0.31 -0.89
CA GLU A 33 11.32 0.30 0.46
C GLU A 33 11.27 1.70 1.09
N VAL A 34 11.97 2.69 0.51
CA VAL A 34 11.98 4.07 1.00
C VAL A 34 10.60 4.70 0.87
N GLY A 35 10.11 5.30 1.94
CA GLY A 35 8.75 5.83 2.02
C GLY A 35 7.66 4.80 2.30
N GLY A 36 8.02 3.53 2.53
CA GLY A 36 7.15 2.51 3.08
C GLY A 36 6.98 2.63 4.61
N CYS A 37 6.69 1.50 5.27
CA CYS A 37 6.51 1.46 6.72
C CYS A 37 7.80 1.82 7.45
N ARG A 38 7.77 2.88 8.26
CA ARG A 38 8.89 3.36 9.08
C ARG A 38 9.41 2.29 10.02
N ARG A 39 8.52 1.58 10.73
CA ARG A 39 8.91 0.49 11.63
C ARG A 39 9.68 -0.62 10.91
N ARG A 40 9.21 -1.06 9.72
CA ARG A 40 9.90 -2.05 8.88
C ARG A 40 11.28 -1.56 8.45
N ALA A 41 11.38 -0.30 8.00
CA ALA A 41 12.65 0.29 7.61
C ALA A 41 13.62 0.39 8.79
N GLY A 42 13.13 0.72 9.99
CA GLY A 42 13.89 0.67 11.23
C GLY A 42 14.48 -0.71 11.53
N TYR A 43 13.66 -1.76 11.45
CA TYR A 43 14.14 -3.14 11.63
C TYR A 43 15.25 -3.52 10.63
N ARG A 44 15.10 -3.14 9.35
CA ARG A 44 16.13 -3.34 8.32
C ARG A 44 17.43 -2.62 8.67
N LEU A 45 17.34 -1.33 9.01
CA LEU A 45 18.51 -0.52 9.35
C LEU A 45 19.21 -0.98 10.63
N ALA A 46 18.47 -1.53 11.59
CA ALA A 46 19.01 -2.10 12.82
C ALA A 46 19.53 -3.53 12.67
N GLY A 47 19.42 -4.14 11.48
CA GLY A 47 19.81 -5.53 11.26
C GLY A 47 18.98 -6.54 12.06
N THR A 48 17.75 -6.19 12.43
CA THR A 48 16.84 -7.11 13.13
C THR A 48 16.55 -8.32 12.25
N GLU A 49 16.58 -9.52 12.84
CA GLU A 49 16.25 -10.74 12.13
C GLU A 49 14.73 -10.82 11.86
N PRO A 50 14.31 -11.19 10.64
CA PRO A 50 12.92 -11.55 10.35
C PRO A 50 12.39 -12.64 11.29
N THR A 51 11.15 -12.52 11.76
CA THR A 51 10.46 -13.58 12.50
C THR A 51 9.55 -14.43 11.64
N ASN A 52 9.16 -13.89 10.48
CA ASN A 52 8.33 -14.55 9.50
C ASN A 52 9.04 -14.65 8.16
N PRO A 53 8.73 -15.69 7.36
CA PRO A 53 9.24 -15.79 5.99
C PRO A 53 8.82 -14.60 5.11
N GLY A 54 7.73 -13.91 5.47
CA GLY A 54 7.20 -12.79 4.72
C GLY A 54 6.80 -13.17 3.29
N GLY A 55 6.67 -12.15 2.44
CA GLY A 55 6.38 -12.32 1.02
C GLY A 55 4.91 -12.61 0.72
N SER A 56 4.55 -12.46 -0.54
CA SER A 56 3.21 -12.77 -1.04
C SER A 56 3.30 -13.32 -2.45
N VAL A 57 2.40 -14.23 -2.82
CA VAL A 57 2.35 -14.78 -4.18
C VAL A 57 2.23 -13.66 -5.20
N GLN A 58 1.50 -12.58 -4.87
CA GLN A 58 1.38 -11.40 -5.71
C GLN A 58 2.72 -10.69 -5.96
N ALA A 59 3.61 -10.65 -4.96
CA ALA A 59 4.96 -10.11 -5.12
C ALA A 59 5.84 -11.04 -5.97
N VAL A 60 5.70 -12.36 -5.82
CA VAL A 60 6.41 -13.35 -6.65
C VAL A 60 5.97 -13.25 -8.11
N LEU A 61 4.67 -13.14 -8.37
CA LEU A 61 4.13 -12.93 -9.72
C LEU A 61 4.66 -11.63 -10.34
N GLY A 62 4.70 -10.55 -9.56
CA GLY A 62 5.28 -9.28 -10.01
C GLY A 62 6.76 -9.42 -10.37
N THR A 63 7.52 -10.16 -9.56
CA THR A 63 8.92 -10.47 -9.80
C THR A 63 9.12 -11.28 -11.08
N ALA A 64 8.33 -12.33 -11.30
CA ALA A 64 8.44 -13.16 -12.50
C ALA A 64 8.13 -12.35 -13.79
N ILE A 65 7.12 -11.47 -13.74
CA ILE A 65 6.83 -10.53 -14.84
C ILE A 65 8.03 -9.60 -15.08
N HIS A 66 8.61 -9.07 -14.01
CA HIS A 66 9.76 -8.19 -14.09
C HIS A 66 10.97 -8.88 -14.72
N GLU A 67 11.31 -10.10 -14.26
CA GLU A 67 12.39 -10.92 -14.86
C GLU A 67 12.17 -11.20 -16.36
N ALA A 68 10.93 -11.49 -16.77
CA ALA A 68 10.60 -11.70 -18.18
C ALA A 68 10.78 -10.42 -19.02
N VAL A 69 10.39 -9.25 -18.48
CA VAL A 69 10.61 -7.96 -19.14
C VAL A 69 12.10 -7.66 -19.23
N GLN A 70 12.85 -7.84 -18.14
CA GLN A 70 14.29 -7.64 -18.07
C GLN A 70 15.03 -8.47 -19.12
N GLN A 71 14.68 -9.76 -19.26
CA GLN A 71 15.29 -10.62 -20.27
C GLN A 71 15.16 -10.01 -21.67
N ARG A 72 13.96 -9.53 -22.02
CA ARG A 72 13.71 -8.92 -23.33
C ARG A 72 14.41 -7.58 -23.49
N LEU A 73 14.52 -6.79 -22.43
CA LEU A 73 15.26 -5.54 -22.45
C LEU A 73 16.75 -5.78 -22.70
N ASN A 74 17.36 -6.78 -22.06
CA ASN A 74 18.76 -7.14 -22.29
C ASN A 74 19.02 -7.59 -23.75
N GLU A 75 18.06 -8.26 -24.38
CA GLU A 75 18.16 -8.69 -25.78
C GLU A 75 18.02 -7.54 -26.79
N THR A 76 17.40 -6.42 -26.38
CA THR A 76 16.99 -5.33 -27.29
C THR A 76 17.60 -3.97 -26.94
N ALA A 77 18.40 -3.89 -25.88
CA ALA A 77 19.04 -2.66 -25.42
C ALA A 77 19.99 -2.08 -26.48
N GLY A 78 19.97 -0.75 -26.61
CA GLY A 78 20.96 -0.02 -27.40
C GLY A 78 22.37 -0.11 -26.78
N PRO A 79 23.44 0.20 -27.54
CA PRO A 79 24.82 0.09 -27.05
C PRO A 79 25.15 0.88 -25.78
N ASP A 80 24.45 2.00 -25.55
CA ASP A 80 24.64 2.89 -24.40
C ASP A 80 23.49 2.80 -23.37
N ASP A 81 22.47 1.97 -23.62
CA ASP A 81 21.38 1.74 -22.69
C ASP A 81 21.89 0.99 -21.45
N LEU A 82 21.26 1.25 -20.30
CA LEU A 82 21.53 0.52 -19.07
C LEU A 82 20.32 -0.34 -18.74
N VAL A 83 20.53 -1.61 -18.44
CA VAL A 83 19.48 -2.55 -18.01
C VAL A 83 19.96 -3.27 -16.76
N GLU A 84 19.12 -3.32 -15.73
CA GLU A 84 19.42 -3.98 -14.46
C GLU A 84 20.71 -3.54 -13.76
N VAL A 85 21.00 -2.24 -13.86
CA VAL A 85 22.21 -1.68 -13.27
C VAL A 85 22.00 -1.42 -11.77
N ALA A 86 22.87 -2.03 -10.97
CA ALA A 86 22.98 -1.74 -9.55
C ALA A 86 23.50 -0.31 -9.35
N VAL A 87 22.81 0.46 -8.53
CA VAL A 87 23.15 1.83 -8.18
C VAL A 87 23.07 2.03 -6.68
N GLU A 88 23.80 3.02 -6.17
CA GLU A 88 23.72 3.41 -4.76
C GLU A 88 23.67 4.92 -4.67
N PHE A 89 22.75 5.43 -3.85
CA PHE A 89 22.70 6.85 -3.51
C PHE A 89 22.38 7.03 -2.03
N ALA A 90 23.15 7.88 -1.34
CA ALA A 90 23.03 8.13 0.10
C ALA A 90 23.10 6.87 1.00
N GLY A 91 23.90 5.87 0.59
CA GLY A 91 24.02 4.60 1.30
C GLY A 91 22.78 3.71 1.19
N ILE A 92 21.95 3.94 0.17
CA ILE A 92 20.75 3.15 -0.13
C ILE A 92 20.95 2.49 -1.50
N PRO A 93 21.04 1.16 -1.57
CA PRO A 93 21.18 0.43 -2.82
C PRO A 93 19.86 0.42 -3.62
N GLY A 94 20.00 0.22 -4.92
CA GLY A 94 18.91 0.18 -5.88
C GLY A 94 19.29 -0.61 -7.12
N HIS A 95 18.28 -1.05 -7.85
CA HIS A 95 18.43 -1.63 -9.18
C HIS A 95 17.55 -0.84 -10.13
N ILE A 96 18.17 -0.30 -11.17
CA ILE A 96 17.47 0.40 -12.23
C ILE A 96 17.01 -0.62 -13.24
N ASP A 97 15.72 -0.61 -13.55
CA ASP A 97 15.15 -1.52 -14.53
C ASP A 97 15.69 -1.22 -15.92
N ARG A 98 15.59 0.06 -16.35
CA ARG A 98 16.09 0.50 -17.66
C ARG A 98 16.43 2.00 -17.69
N TYR A 99 17.50 2.34 -18.39
CA TYR A 99 17.79 3.68 -18.87
C TYR A 99 18.05 3.65 -20.38
N GLU A 100 17.34 4.50 -21.11
CA GLU A 100 17.48 4.69 -22.55
C GLU A 100 18.40 5.88 -22.84
N ALA A 101 19.56 5.63 -23.44
CA ALA A 101 20.57 6.66 -23.64
C ALA A 101 20.17 7.71 -24.67
N ASP A 102 19.59 7.29 -25.80
CA ASP A 102 19.19 8.17 -26.90
C ASP A 102 18.19 9.25 -26.48
N THR A 103 17.33 8.93 -25.51
CA THR A 103 16.29 9.84 -25.02
C THR A 103 16.57 10.36 -23.61
N GLU A 104 17.68 9.97 -23.00
CA GLU A 104 18.02 10.23 -21.60
C GLU A 104 16.86 9.91 -20.64
N THR A 105 16.21 8.76 -20.85
CA THR A 105 14.99 8.35 -20.14
C THR A 105 15.24 7.21 -19.18
N LEU A 106 14.92 7.43 -17.91
CA LEU A 106 14.91 6.39 -16.88
C LEU A 106 13.51 5.79 -16.78
N VAL A 107 13.40 4.46 -16.84
CA VAL A 107 12.14 3.73 -16.77
C VAL A 107 12.16 2.76 -15.58
N ASP A 108 11.10 2.74 -14.79
CA ASP A 108 10.85 1.79 -13.71
C ASP A 108 9.50 1.09 -13.97
N VAL A 109 9.47 -0.24 -13.87
CA VAL A 109 8.33 -1.09 -14.21
C VAL A 109 7.64 -1.56 -12.93
N LYS A 110 6.33 -1.36 -12.86
CA LYS A 110 5.50 -1.72 -11.70
C LYS A 110 4.36 -2.62 -12.11
N THR A 111 4.22 -3.74 -11.40
CA THR A 111 3.01 -4.56 -11.50
C THR A 111 2.02 -4.21 -10.40
N THR A 112 0.74 -4.11 -10.74
CA THR A 112 -0.34 -3.76 -9.81
C THR A 112 -1.63 -4.53 -10.13
N SER A 113 -2.69 -4.36 -9.34
CA SER A 113 -4.04 -4.76 -9.75
C SER A 113 -4.71 -3.66 -10.59
N SER A 114 -5.62 -4.05 -11.47
CA SER A 114 -6.46 -3.13 -12.27
C SER A 114 -7.17 -2.09 -11.40
N ARG A 115 -7.75 -2.51 -10.27
CA ARG A 115 -8.40 -1.60 -9.31
C ARG A 115 -7.44 -0.50 -8.80
N TRP A 116 -6.20 -0.85 -8.50
CA TRP A 116 -5.22 0.14 -8.03
C TRP A 116 -4.68 0.97 -9.20
N LEU A 117 -4.57 0.38 -10.40
CA LEU A 117 -4.21 1.12 -11.61
C LEU A 117 -5.17 2.28 -11.88
N GLU A 118 -6.48 2.06 -11.71
CA GLU A 118 -7.49 3.14 -11.83
C GLU A 118 -7.23 4.28 -10.82
N THR A 119 -6.77 3.95 -9.61
CA THR A 119 -6.41 4.98 -8.63
C THR A 119 -5.17 5.74 -9.09
N ILE A 120 -4.14 5.05 -9.58
CA ILE A 120 -2.91 5.67 -10.05
C ILE A 120 -3.17 6.57 -11.29
N LYS A 121 -4.09 6.19 -12.18
CA LYS A 121 -4.48 7.04 -13.33
C LYS A 121 -5.06 8.39 -12.91
N VAL A 122 -5.75 8.43 -11.77
CA VAL A 122 -6.41 9.63 -11.24
C VAL A 122 -5.49 10.43 -10.32
N GLU A 123 -4.78 9.74 -9.42
CA GLU A 123 -3.97 10.35 -8.36
C GLU A 123 -2.49 10.53 -8.75
N GLY A 124 -2.06 9.85 -9.82
CA GLY A 124 -0.66 9.70 -10.18
C GLY A 124 0.06 8.60 -9.39
N PRO A 125 1.38 8.43 -9.64
CA PRO A 125 2.23 7.51 -8.90
C PRO A 125 2.22 7.77 -7.39
N THR A 126 2.38 6.70 -6.62
CA THR A 126 2.55 6.85 -5.18
C THR A 126 3.86 7.58 -4.87
N ARG A 127 3.90 8.26 -3.73
CA ARG A 127 5.11 8.94 -3.26
C ARG A 127 6.34 8.03 -3.19
N SER A 128 6.18 6.78 -2.76
CA SER A 128 7.31 5.83 -2.70
C SER A 128 7.85 5.49 -4.10
N HIS A 129 6.99 5.35 -5.11
CA HIS A 129 7.44 5.13 -6.50
C HIS A 129 8.17 6.37 -7.05
N LEU A 130 7.64 7.57 -6.77
CA LEU A 130 8.31 8.82 -7.15
C LEU A 130 9.67 8.98 -6.47
N TRP A 131 9.76 8.68 -5.17
CA TRP A 131 11.03 8.73 -4.44
C TRP A 131 12.03 7.71 -4.96
N GLN A 132 11.59 6.49 -5.29
CA GLN A 132 12.44 5.45 -5.85
C GLN A 132 13.04 5.87 -7.19
N ILE A 133 12.22 6.25 -8.18
CA ILE A 133 12.73 6.61 -9.52
C ILE A 133 13.59 7.88 -9.49
N ASN A 134 13.28 8.85 -8.63
CA ASN A 134 14.12 10.04 -8.46
C ASN A 134 15.42 9.74 -7.71
N GLY A 135 15.40 8.81 -6.75
CA GLY A 135 16.60 8.29 -6.10
C GLY A 135 17.54 7.61 -7.09
N TYR A 136 16.99 6.83 -8.03
CA TYR A 136 17.75 6.24 -9.13
C TYR A 136 18.32 7.29 -10.08
N ALA A 137 17.53 8.31 -10.46
CA ALA A 137 18.03 9.41 -11.28
C ALA A 137 19.19 10.17 -10.59
N ALA A 138 19.10 10.38 -9.28
CA ALA A 138 20.18 10.97 -8.49
C ALA A 138 21.42 10.06 -8.43
N ALA A 139 21.22 8.74 -8.32
CA ALA A 139 22.31 7.77 -8.32
C ALA A 139 23.08 7.77 -9.65
N LEU A 140 22.37 7.78 -10.78
CA LEU A 140 22.95 7.88 -12.12
C LEU A 140 23.73 9.19 -12.33
N LEU A 141 23.18 10.31 -11.85
CA LEU A 141 23.84 11.61 -11.93
C LEU A 141 25.14 11.65 -11.13
N MET A 142 25.17 10.95 -9.98
CA MET A 142 26.30 10.93 -9.05
C MET A 142 27.25 9.74 -9.24
N GLN A 143 27.03 8.92 -10.27
CA GLN A 143 27.83 7.74 -10.53
C GLN A 143 29.29 8.12 -10.80
N LYS A 144 30.21 7.52 -10.03
CA LYS A 144 31.65 7.80 -10.15
C LYS A 144 32.15 7.44 -11.55
N GLY A 145 32.81 8.39 -12.21
CA GLY A 145 33.49 8.16 -13.49
C GLY A 145 32.66 8.38 -14.76
N LYS A 146 31.33 8.46 -14.68
CA LYS A 146 30.46 8.88 -15.80
C LYS A 146 29.12 9.35 -15.25
N ALA A 147 28.95 10.67 -15.12
CA ALA A 147 27.66 11.25 -14.76
C ALA A 147 26.66 10.97 -15.89
N VAL A 148 25.60 10.22 -15.59
CA VAL A 148 24.53 9.92 -16.54
C VAL A 148 23.40 10.91 -16.32
N ARG A 149 23.12 11.74 -17.32
CA ARG A 149 22.04 12.71 -17.28
C ARG A 149 20.71 12.00 -17.49
N VAL A 150 19.72 12.32 -16.66
CA VAL A 150 18.34 11.90 -16.85
C VAL A 150 17.50 13.13 -17.20
N ARG A 151 16.82 13.14 -18.34
CA ARG A 151 15.87 14.21 -18.73
C ARG A 151 14.43 13.84 -18.42
N ARG A 152 14.12 12.55 -18.53
CA ARG A 152 12.76 12.04 -18.41
C ARG A 152 12.75 10.84 -17.48
N ILE A 153 11.73 10.77 -16.64
CA ILE A 153 11.43 9.60 -15.81
C ILE A 153 10.10 9.04 -16.25
N VAL A 154 10.01 7.71 -16.32
CA VAL A 154 8.82 6.98 -16.73
C VAL A 154 8.56 5.89 -15.72
N ILE A 155 7.30 5.75 -15.30
CA ILE A 155 6.86 4.59 -14.53
C ILE A 155 5.82 3.86 -15.36
N ASP A 156 6.16 2.64 -15.78
CA ASP A 156 5.27 1.77 -16.55
C ASP A 156 4.52 0.85 -15.59
N TYR A 157 3.21 1.06 -15.51
CA TYR A 157 2.33 0.23 -14.69
C TYR A 157 1.64 -0.85 -15.54
N ILE A 158 1.72 -2.09 -15.06
CA ILE A 158 1.08 -3.26 -15.67
C ILE A 158 0.07 -3.83 -14.66
N ALA A 159 -1.21 -3.85 -15.03
CA ALA A 159 -2.24 -4.56 -14.28
C ALA A 159 -2.10 -6.07 -14.52
N ARG A 160 -1.67 -6.82 -13.50
CA ARG A 160 -1.39 -8.27 -13.63
C ARG A 160 -2.63 -9.14 -13.88
N ASP A 161 -3.82 -8.62 -13.59
CA ASP A 161 -5.10 -9.29 -13.73
C ASP A 161 -5.81 -9.01 -15.06
N THR A 162 -5.46 -7.93 -15.75
CA THR A 162 -6.09 -7.54 -17.04
C THR A 162 -5.09 -7.38 -18.19
N GLY A 163 -3.79 -7.27 -17.89
CA GLY A 163 -2.75 -6.92 -18.86
C GLY A 163 -2.75 -5.44 -19.24
N GLU A 164 -3.61 -4.62 -18.63
CA GLU A 164 -3.70 -3.19 -18.96
C GLU A 164 -2.39 -2.47 -18.60
N LEU A 165 -1.97 -1.59 -19.52
CA LEU A 165 -0.77 -0.78 -19.38
C LEU A 165 -1.15 0.69 -19.19
N TRP A 166 -0.50 1.34 -18.23
CA TRP A 166 -0.55 2.79 -18.09
C TRP A 166 0.84 3.35 -17.82
N ARG A 167 1.21 4.35 -18.62
CA ARG A 167 2.51 4.99 -18.56
C ARG A 167 2.38 6.36 -17.91
N TRP A 168 3.04 6.55 -16.77
CA TRP A 168 3.26 7.87 -16.21
C TRP A 168 4.60 8.43 -16.69
N THR A 169 4.63 9.71 -17.05
CA THR A 169 5.85 10.40 -17.49
C THR A 169 6.02 11.68 -16.69
N GLY A 170 7.26 11.94 -16.26
CA GLY A 170 7.64 13.18 -15.61
C GLY A 170 9.10 13.55 -15.89
N THR A 171 9.56 14.59 -15.20
CA THR A 171 10.96 15.00 -15.16
C THR A 171 11.56 14.66 -13.79
N PRO A 172 12.87 14.38 -13.69
CA PRO A 172 13.51 14.26 -12.39
C PRO A 172 13.23 15.47 -11.50
N ASP A 173 12.84 15.20 -10.27
CA ASP A 173 12.47 16.18 -9.27
C ASP A 173 13.40 16.08 -8.04
N PRO A 174 14.31 17.06 -7.86
CA PRO A 174 15.15 17.14 -6.67
C PRO A 174 14.37 17.32 -5.36
N ALA A 175 13.12 17.80 -5.39
CA ALA A 175 12.28 17.89 -4.19
C ALA A 175 11.90 16.50 -3.68
N ALA A 176 11.45 15.59 -4.56
CA ALA A 176 11.20 14.20 -4.21
C ALA A 176 12.41 13.51 -3.54
N VAL A 177 13.63 13.76 -4.03
CA VAL A 177 14.86 13.21 -3.41
C VAL A 177 15.09 13.81 -2.01
N ARG A 178 14.92 15.12 -1.84
CA ARG A 178 15.07 15.79 -0.53
C ARG A 178 14.05 15.30 0.49
N GLU A 179 12.81 15.05 0.07
CA GLU A 179 11.78 14.48 0.92
C GLU A 179 12.13 13.06 1.35
N ALA A 180 12.58 12.21 0.41
CA ALA A 180 13.05 10.86 0.71
C ALA A 180 14.21 10.88 1.73
N MET A 181 15.17 11.81 1.57
CA MET A 181 16.28 11.98 2.51
C MET A 181 15.81 12.45 3.88
N THR A 182 14.82 13.34 3.93
CA THR A 182 14.21 13.80 5.19
C THR A 182 13.53 12.64 5.91
N TRP A 183 12.81 11.80 5.17
CA TRP A 183 12.20 10.59 5.71
C TRP A 183 13.25 9.61 6.24
N LEU A 184 14.32 9.34 5.48
CA LEU A 184 15.41 8.47 5.92
C LEU A 184 16.11 9.00 7.16
N LYS A 185 16.37 10.31 7.22
CA LYS A 185 16.95 10.96 8.39
C LYS A 185 16.07 10.76 9.62
N ALA A 186 14.74 10.94 9.48
CA ALA A 186 13.80 10.72 10.58
C ALA A 186 13.79 9.26 11.04
N VAL A 187 13.81 8.31 10.11
CA VAL A 187 13.87 6.88 10.45
C VAL A 187 15.18 6.54 11.18
N ARG A 188 16.33 7.00 10.68
CA ARG A 188 17.65 6.75 11.29
C ARG A 188 17.81 7.40 12.67
N ALA A 189 17.17 8.54 12.90
CA ALA A 189 17.28 9.29 14.15
C ALA A 189 16.32 8.81 15.25
N THR A 190 15.35 7.96 14.92
CA THR A 190 14.33 7.49 15.87
C THR A 190 14.61 6.05 16.27
N PRO A 191 14.65 5.72 17.58
CA PRO A 191 14.78 4.34 18.03
C PRO A 191 13.70 3.43 17.42
N VAL A 192 14.04 2.18 17.11
CA VAL A 192 13.16 1.28 16.33
C VAL A 192 11.82 1.07 17.02
N GLU A 193 11.83 0.93 18.33
CA GLU A 193 10.67 0.78 19.21
C GLU A 193 9.75 2.00 19.24
N MET A 194 10.25 3.19 18.86
CA MET A 194 9.50 4.45 18.79
C MET A 194 9.03 4.80 17.38
N LEU A 195 9.49 4.08 16.34
CA LEU A 195 9.05 4.32 14.96
C LEU A 195 7.57 3.99 14.78
N ASN A 196 6.86 4.80 13.99
CA ASN A 196 5.45 4.53 13.73
C ASN A 196 5.22 3.20 13.00
N ARG A 197 4.18 2.48 13.43
CA ARG A 197 3.57 1.37 12.70
C ARG A 197 2.59 1.97 11.69
N ASP A 198 3.07 2.25 10.48
CA ASP A 198 2.30 3.00 9.47
C ASP A 198 1.13 2.19 8.87
N TYR A 199 1.07 0.88 9.13
CA TYR A 199 0.05 -0.01 8.59
C TYR A 199 -0.65 -0.80 9.69
N SER A 200 -1.90 -1.13 9.38
CA SER A 200 -2.79 -1.96 10.19
C SER A 200 -2.29 -3.41 10.26
N PRO A 201 -2.32 -4.11 11.42
CA PRO A 201 -1.88 -5.49 11.52
C PRO A 201 -2.68 -6.46 10.64
N ASP A 202 -3.98 -6.21 10.50
CA ASP A 202 -4.93 -6.89 9.63
C ASP A 202 -4.87 -6.44 8.17
N GLY A 203 -4.03 -5.45 7.85
CA GLY A 203 -3.83 -4.96 6.50
C GLY A 203 -2.90 -5.85 5.66
N PRO A 204 -3.06 -5.85 4.32
CA PRO A 204 -2.27 -6.70 3.43
C PRO A 204 -0.76 -6.40 3.52
N PHE A 205 -0.37 -5.17 3.84
CA PHE A 205 1.05 -4.84 4.01
C PHE A 205 1.66 -5.56 5.22
N CYS A 206 0.99 -5.52 6.38
CA CYS A 206 1.48 -6.16 7.60
C CYS A 206 1.41 -7.68 7.50
N GLY A 207 0.35 -8.24 6.91
CA GLY A 207 0.19 -9.70 6.75
C GLY A 207 1.29 -10.38 5.92
N HIS A 208 2.07 -9.61 5.16
CA HIS A 208 3.22 -10.11 4.37
C HIS A 208 4.57 -9.56 4.86
N CYS A 209 4.58 -8.86 5.99
CA CYS A 209 5.79 -8.25 6.54
C CYS A 209 6.65 -9.31 7.25
N PRO A 210 7.95 -9.43 6.94
CA PRO A 210 8.85 -10.37 7.60
C PRO A 210 9.06 -10.10 9.10
N PHE A 211 8.71 -8.90 9.57
CA PHE A 211 8.85 -8.48 10.97
C PHE A 211 7.51 -8.45 11.72
N PHE A 212 6.46 -9.08 11.18
CA PHE A 212 5.11 -8.95 11.73
C PHE A 212 5.03 -9.34 13.20
N ASP A 213 5.59 -10.48 13.63
CA ASP A 213 5.46 -10.92 15.02
C ASP A 213 6.22 -9.98 15.95
N THR A 214 7.50 -9.68 15.69
CA THR A 214 8.24 -8.71 16.51
C THR A 214 7.59 -7.33 16.54
N CYS A 215 6.96 -6.91 15.44
CA CYS A 215 6.29 -5.62 15.36
C CYS A 215 5.08 -5.54 16.30
N TRP A 216 4.37 -6.63 16.50
CA TRP A 216 3.13 -6.69 17.30
C TRP A 216 3.25 -7.57 18.56
N ASP A 217 4.48 -7.94 18.92
CA ASP A 217 4.79 -8.67 20.15
C ASP A 217 4.44 -7.84 21.39
N GLY A 218 3.98 -8.50 22.46
CA GLY A 218 3.51 -7.84 23.68
C GLY A 218 2.07 -7.32 23.63
N HIS A 219 1.30 -7.65 22.59
CA HIS A 219 -0.15 -7.44 22.61
C HIS A 219 -0.82 -8.31 23.70
N VAL A 220 -2.00 -7.91 24.16
CA VAL A 220 -2.79 -8.68 25.11
C VAL A 220 -3.37 -9.91 24.41
N SER A 221 -3.11 -11.11 24.95
CA SER A 221 -3.63 -12.37 24.42
C SER A 221 -5.16 -12.34 24.23
N ASP A 222 -5.62 -12.94 23.14
CA ASP A 222 -7.04 -13.00 22.72
C ASP A 222 -7.69 -11.62 22.43
N ARG A 223 -6.88 -10.56 22.23
CA ARG A 223 -7.34 -9.21 21.88
C ARG A 223 -6.72 -8.72 20.57
N ASP A 224 -7.11 -7.52 20.16
CA ASP A 224 -6.55 -6.85 18.98
C ASP A 224 -5.04 -6.61 19.15
N LEU A 225 -4.26 -6.88 18.11
CA LEU A 225 -2.80 -6.71 18.09
C LEU A 225 -2.37 -5.27 18.43
N ARG A 226 -3.22 -4.28 18.18
CA ARG A 226 -2.96 -2.87 18.54
C ARG A 226 -3.00 -2.60 20.03
N SER A 227 -3.40 -3.56 20.87
CA SER A 227 -3.27 -3.44 22.31
C SER A 227 -1.82 -3.23 22.76
N VAL A 228 -0.82 -3.65 21.96
CA VAL A 228 0.61 -3.31 22.18
C VAL A 228 0.89 -1.80 22.21
N LEU A 229 0.00 -0.97 21.65
CA LEU A 229 0.17 0.48 21.64
C LEU A 229 -0.19 1.13 22.99
N TYR A 230 -0.80 0.37 23.89
CA TYR A 230 -1.16 0.80 25.22
C TYR A 230 -0.04 0.41 26.19
N MET A 231 0.69 1.37 26.75
CA MET A 231 1.85 1.08 27.60
C MET A 231 1.47 1.00 29.09
N GLU A 232 0.80 2.01 29.66
CA GLU A 232 0.38 2.01 31.07
C GLU A 232 -0.96 2.75 31.31
N ASP A 233 -1.58 2.54 32.49
CA ASP A 233 -2.86 3.14 32.96
C ASP A 233 -3.08 4.64 32.66
N PRO A 234 -2.08 5.54 32.81
CA PRO A 234 -2.26 6.95 32.46
C PRO A 234 -2.55 7.22 30.96
N ASP A 235 -2.33 6.26 30.06
CA ASP A 235 -2.63 6.41 28.62
C ASP A 235 -4.11 6.21 28.27
N ALA A 236 -4.92 5.60 29.16
CA ALA A 236 -6.32 5.26 28.84
C ALA A 236 -7.16 6.50 28.51
N ALA A 237 -6.96 7.59 29.26
CA ALA A 237 -7.63 8.86 29.00
C ALA A 237 -7.23 9.44 27.63
N GLY A 238 -5.94 9.40 27.27
CA GLY A 238 -5.45 9.88 25.98
C GLY A 238 -5.99 9.06 24.80
N TRP A 239 -6.04 7.74 24.92
CA TRP A 239 -6.64 6.87 23.90
C TRP A 239 -8.16 7.07 23.78
N ALA A 240 -8.86 7.24 24.91
CA ALA A 240 -10.29 7.55 24.94
C ALA A 240 -10.59 8.90 24.27
N GLU A 241 -9.83 9.94 24.58
CA GLU A 241 -9.94 11.26 23.95
C GLU A 241 -9.66 11.18 22.45
N LYS A 242 -8.57 10.51 22.05
CA LYS A 242 -8.23 10.29 20.63
C LYS A 242 -9.35 9.58 19.88
N LEU A 243 -9.95 8.55 20.47
CA LEU A 243 -11.09 7.84 19.87
C LEU A 243 -12.34 8.72 19.79
N HIS A 244 -12.61 9.52 20.82
CA HIS A 244 -13.73 10.45 20.84
C HIS A 244 -13.58 11.50 19.72
N GLN A 245 -12.40 12.12 19.62
CA GLN A 245 -12.09 13.11 18.59
C GLN A 245 -12.17 12.50 17.20
N ALA A 246 -11.58 11.32 16.97
CA ALA A 246 -11.63 10.65 15.67
C ALA A 246 -13.08 10.34 15.23
N ARG A 247 -13.97 9.99 16.17
CA ARG A 247 -15.41 9.78 15.87
C ARG A 247 -16.10 11.10 15.52
N ALA A 248 -15.78 12.19 16.20
CA ALA A 248 -16.30 13.52 15.90
C ALA A 248 -15.82 14.01 14.52
N ASP A 249 -14.52 13.89 14.24
CA ASP A 249 -13.90 14.25 12.97
C ASP A 249 -14.49 13.46 11.80
N LYS A 250 -14.68 12.14 11.99
CA LYS A 250 -15.34 11.29 10.99
C LYS A 250 -16.73 11.80 10.65
N LYS A 251 -17.57 12.07 11.67
CA LYS A 251 -18.92 12.60 11.46
C LYS A 251 -18.92 13.97 10.77
N ALA A 252 -17.98 14.84 11.15
CA ALA A 252 -17.84 16.16 10.55
C ALA A 252 -17.34 16.09 9.09
N ALA A 253 -16.46 15.13 8.77
CA ALA A 253 -16.04 14.85 7.41
C ALA A 253 -17.18 14.28 6.55
N GLU A 254 -17.91 13.29 7.07
CA GLU A 254 -19.09 12.71 6.40
C GLU A 254 -20.12 13.81 6.07
N THR A 255 -20.40 14.72 7.01
CA THR A 255 -21.33 15.84 6.79
C THR A 255 -20.86 16.75 5.63
N ARG A 256 -19.58 17.13 5.61
CA ARG A 256 -19.01 17.98 4.54
C ARG A 256 -18.98 17.26 3.20
N GLU A 257 -18.71 15.96 3.20
CA GLU A 257 -18.74 15.13 2.00
C GLU A 257 -20.14 15.07 1.39
N ASP A 258 -21.17 14.83 2.22
CA ASP A 258 -22.56 14.77 1.78
C ASP A 258 -23.05 16.11 1.25
N GLU A 259 -22.67 17.23 1.89
CA GLU A 259 -22.95 18.58 1.39
C GLU A 259 -22.31 18.82 0.03
N ALA A 260 -21.01 18.51 -0.13
CA ALA A 260 -20.30 18.69 -1.39
C ALA A 260 -20.86 17.80 -2.51
N LYS A 261 -21.18 16.53 -2.22
CA LYS A 261 -21.85 15.61 -3.15
C LYS A 261 -23.22 16.13 -3.58
N GLY A 262 -24.02 16.59 -2.63
CA GLY A 262 -25.35 17.16 -2.90
C GLY A 262 -25.27 18.41 -3.78
N ALA A 263 -24.30 19.29 -3.52
CA ALA A 263 -24.06 20.47 -4.36
C ALA A 263 -23.61 20.09 -5.78
N LEU A 264 -22.68 19.14 -5.91
CA LEU A 264 -22.20 18.67 -7.21
C LEU A 264 -23.29 17.94 -8.02
N ASP A 265 -24.27 17.30 -7.38
CA ASP A 265 -25.37 16.60 -8.08
C ASP A 265 -26.19 17.52 -9.00
N ALA A 266 -26.15 18.84 -8.78
CA ALA A 266 -26.74 19.83 -9.68
C ALA A 266 -26.16 19.78 -11.12
N LEU A 267 -24.96 19.22 -11.28
CA LEU A 267 -24.28 19.06 -12.57
C LEU A 267 -24.52 17.69 -13.22
N ARG A 268 -25.25 16.78 -12.56
CA ARG A 268 -25.37 15.39 -13.01
C ARG A 268 -26.13 15.31 -14.34
N PRO A 269 -25.53 14.76 -15.41
CA PRO A 269 -26.17 14.72 -16.73
C PRO A 269 -27.02 13.47 -16.97
N ASN A 270 -26.84 12.40 -16.18
CA ASN A 270 -27.46 11.09 -16.38
C ASN A 270 -28.37 10.68 -15.22
N THR A 271 -29.32 9.79 -15.50
CA THR A 271 -30.23 9.17 -14.50
C THR A 271 -30.02 7.67 -14.34
N PHE A 272 -29.22 7.07 -15.21
CA PHE A 272 -28.76 5.68 -15.11
C PHE A 272 -27.34 5.56 -15.71
N GLY A 273 -26.65 4.48 -15.36
CA GLY A 273 -25.36 4.14 -15.98
C GLY A 273 -24.25 5.12 -15.62
N ARG A 274 -23.32 5.32 -16.56
CA ARG A 274 -22.10 6.12 -16.40
C ARG A 274 -22.20 7.37 -17.27
N SER A 275 -21.89 8.54 -16.71
CA SER A 275 -21.79 9.79 -17.49
C SER A 275 -20.47 9.88 -18.25
N ASP A 276 -20.41 10.79 -19.23
CA ASP A 276 -19.12 11.27 -19.72
C ASP A 276 -18.39 12.06 -18.61
N PRO A 277 -17.04 12.10 -18.61
CA PRO A 277 -16.27 12.94 -17.70
C PRO A 277 -16.57 14.44 -17.92
N LEU A 278 -16.82 15.15 -16.83
CA LEU A 278 -17.08 16.59 -16.83
C LEU A 278 -15.89 17.34 -16.21
N ASP A 279 -15.36 18.33 -16.94
CA ASP A 279 -14.37 19.27 -16.44
C ASP A 279 -15.08 20.43 -15.72
N VAL A 280 -14.68 20.67 -14.47
CA VAL A 280 -15.20 21.74 -13.61
C VAL A 280 -14.13 22.75 -13.20
N GLY A 281 -12.96 22.73 -13.87
CA GLY A 281 -11.82 23.60 -13.56
C GLY A 281 -11.04 23.19 -12.31
N TRP A 282 -11.25 21.98 -11.81
CA TRP A 282 -10.45 21.35 -10.75
C TRP A 282 -9.36 20.46 -11.36
N ASP A 283 -8.42 19.96 -10.54
CA ASP A 283 -7.30 19.12 -11.01
C ASP A 283 -7.73 17.77 -11.60
N LYS A 284 -9.01 17.41 -11.46
CA LYS A 284 -9.62 16.16 -11.92
C LYS A 284 -11.00 16.41 -12.51
N ASN A 285 -11.35 15.58 -13.49
CA ASN A 285 -12.71 15.48 -14.01
C ASN A 285 -13.61 14.70 -13.03
N ILE A 286 -14.90 15.02 -13.07
CA ILE A 286 -15.93 14.33 -12.30
C ILE A 286 -16.80 13.46 -13.21
N GLU A 287 -17.27 12.33 -12.68
CA GLU A 287 -18.06 11.35 -13.41
C GLU A 287 -19.10 10.74 -12.46
N TRP A 288 -20.35 10.60 -12.93
CA TRP A 288 -21.42 9.97 -12.18
C TRP A 288 -21.60 8.51 -12.62
N ARG A 289 -21.67 7.62 -11.62
CA ARG A 289 -21.99 6.20 -11.80
C ARG A 289 -23.23 5.86 -11.00
N ILE A 290 -24.33 5.61 -11.69
CA ILE A 290 -25.63 5.29 -11.10
C ILE A 290 -25.84 3.79 -11.27
N THR A 291 -25.82 3.06 -10.16
CA THR A 291 -26.00 1.61 -10.13
C THR A 291 -27.21 1.25 -9.29
N THR A 292 -28.15 0.50 -9.87
CA THR A 292 -29.29 -0.06 -9.14
C THR A 292 -28.88 -1.42 -8.57
N THR A 293 -28.91 -1.56 -7.25
CA THR A 293 -28.66 -2.84 -6.58
C THR A 293 -29.95 -3.38 -5.99
N ASN A 294 -30.37 -4.57 -6.42
CA ASN A 294 -31.50 -5.27 -5.84
C ASN A 294 -31.03 -6.03 -4.60
N ARG A 295 -31.48 -5.60 -3.41
CA ARG A 295 -31.24 -6.32 -2.15
C ARG A 295 -32.45 -7.18 -1.83
N LEU A 296 -32.20 -8.34 -1.23
CA LEU A 296 -33.28 -9.15 -0.67
C LEU A 296 -34.03 -8.33 0.38
N ASP A 297 -35.35 -8.27 0.23
CA ASP A 297 -36.22 -7.72 1.26
C ASP A 297 -36.29 -8.72 2.41
N ALA A 298 -35.51 -8.43 3.46
CA ALA A 298 -35.41 -9.29 4.62
C ALA A 298 -36.76 -9.49 5.33
N ASP A 299 -37.64 -8.50 5.29
CA ASP A 299 -38.94 -8.57 5.95
C ASP A 299 -39.93 -9.39 5.14
N ALA A 300 -39.93 -9.25 3.81
CA ALA A 300 -40.68 -10.12 2.91
C ALA A 300 -40.22 -11.58 3.04
N VAL A 301 -38.90 -11.83 3.06
CA VAL A 301 -38.34 -13.18 3.26
C VAL A 301 -38.79 -13.76 4.61
N ARG A 302 -38.69 -13.00 5.71
CA ARG A 302 -39.20 -13.45 7.02
C ARG A 302 -40.71 -13.72 7.00
N ALA A 303 -41.48 -12.93 6.26
CA ALA A 303 -42.92 -13.14 6.11
C ALA A 303 -43.23 -14.46 5.38
N GLU A 304 -42.52 -14.78 4.30
CA GLU A 304 -42.66 -16.06 3.58
C GLU A 304 -42.30 -17.26 4.45
N TYR A 305 -41.18 -17.21 5.20
CA TYR A 305 -40.80 -18.29 6.13
C TYR A 305 -41.86 -18.50 7.21
N ARG A 306 -42.46 -17.43 7.74
CA ARG A 306 -43.56 -17.52 8.73
C ARG A 306 -44.81 -18.21 8.16
N LYS A 307 -45.13 -18.05 6.87
CA LYS A 307 -46.30 -18.71 6.24
C LYS A 307 -46.21 -20.23 6.29
N VAL A 308 -44.99 -20.77 6.24
CA VAL A 308 -44.73 -22.22 6.29
C VAL A 308 -44.31 -22.72 7.67
N GLY A 309 -44.42 -21.87 8.70
CA GLY A 309 -44.03 -22.24 10.07
C GLY A 309 -42.52 -22.44 10.26
N ALA A 310 -41.68 -21.83 9.42
CA ALA A 310 -40.23 -21.92 9.48
C ALA A 310 -39.60 -20.56 9.85
N GLU A 311 -38.31 -20.58 10.16
CA GLU A 311 -37.49 -19.37 10.33
C GLU A 311 -36.38 -19.34 9.26
N PRO A 312 -36.02 -18.16 8.73
CA PRO A 312 -34.89 -18.07 7.81
C PRO A 312 -33.61 -18.56 8.48
N PRO A 313 -32.74 -19.30 7.78
CA PRO A 313 -31.47 -19.73 8.33
C PRO A 313 -30.63 -18.50 8.68
N THR A 314 -30.20 -18.42 9.94
CA THR A 314 -29.31 -17.35 10.42
C THR A 314 -27.98 -17.94 10.87
N LYS A 315 -26.91 -17.13 10.78
CA LYS A 315 -25.61 -17.45 11.32
C LYS A 315 -25.34 -16.50 12.49
N PRO A 316 -25.01 -16.99 13.69
CA PRO A 316 -24.65 -16.11 14.79
C PRO A 316 -23.38 -15.33 14.43
N SER A 317 -23.35 -14.05 14.80
CA SER A 317 -22.17 -13.20 14.69
C SER A 317 -21.98 -12.49 16.02
N GLU A 318 -20.78 -12.59 16.59
CA GLU A 318 -20.39 -11.82 17.76
C GLU A 318 -19.82 -10.47 17.31
N THR A 319 -20.08 -9.41 18.07
CA THR A 319 -19.52 -8.08 17.79
C THR A 319 -19.17 -7.39 19.10
N THR A 320 -17.94 -6.89 19.20
CA THR A 320 -17.50 -6.10 20.35
C THR A 320 -17.82 -4.63 20.10
N LYS A 321 -18.52 -3.97 21.03
CA LYS A 321 -18.87 -2.55 20.92
C LYS A 321 -18.26 -1.75 22.07
N LEU A 322 -17.45 -0.75 21.74
CA LEU A 322 -16.92 0.22 22.69
C LEU A 322 -17.80 1.48 22.70
N VAL A 323 -18.45 1.74 23.83
CA VAL A 323 -19.34 2.89 24.04
C VAL A 323 -18.82 3.80 25.15
N PHE A 324 -18.98 5.11 24.98
CA PHE A 324 -18.77 6.08 26.05
C PHE A 324 -20.06 6.21 26.85
N VAL A 325 -19.98 6.13 28.17
CA VAL A 325 -21.10 6.29 29.09
C VAL A 325 -20.82 7.46 30.06
N PRO A 326 -21.85 8.18 30.53
CA PRO A 326 -21.67 9.23 31.53
C PRO A 326 -21.04 8.68 32.81
N LYS A 327 -20.23 9.51 33.49
CA LYS A 327 -19.78 9.18 34.86
C LYS A 327 -20.97 9.21 35.80
N PRO A 328 -21.05 8.29 36.79
CA PRO A 328 -22.06 8.38 37.83
C PRO A 328 -21.95 9.72 38.57
N GLU A 329 -23.08 10.34 38.88
CA GLU A 329 -23.10 11.55 39.71
C GLU A 329 -22.50 11.21 41.08
N VAL A 330 -21.45 11.94 41.46
CA VAL A 330 -20.92 11.85 42.82
C VAL A 330 -21.94 12.53 43.72
N ALA A 331 -22.62 11.76 44.57
CA ALA A 331 -23.52 12.29 45.58
C ALA A 331 -22.76 13.34 46.40
N ARG A 332 -23.22 14.60 46.36
CA ARG A 332 -22.62 15.73 47.07
C ARG A 332 -22.97 15.70 48.55
#